data_AF-A0A5E6S2M6-F1
#
_entry.id   AF-A0A5E6S2M6-F1
#
_cell.length_a   1.000
_cell.length_b   1.000
_cell.length_c   1.000
_cell.angle_alpha   90.00
_cell.angle_beta   90.00
_cell.angle_gamma   90.00
#
_symmetry.space_group_name_H-M   'P 1'
#
loop_
_entity.id
_entity.type
_entity.pdbx_description
1 polymer ?
#
loop_
_entity_poly.entity_id
_entity_poly.type
_entity_poly.pdbx_seq_one_letter_code
_entity_poly.pdbx_strand_id
1 'polypeptide(L)'
;MPPISGMFFFIYPLLSHPRLDQQWRRGPSPDNNNSPSLAIMSEYNPCLDCGACCGYFRVSFFWGECQSSGGVVPDDLVVQITPSRVAMIGTDAKPCRCISLDGEIGKQVGCSIYANRSTPCREFEASWVNGVHNPSCDAARAAYGLPPLEANEPHWPDEGAEVA
;
A
#
# COMPACT_ATOMS: atom_id res chain seq x y z
N MET A 1 -8.15 64.29 -15.51
CA MET A 1 -8.19 65.51 -14.69
C MET A 1 -9.17 65.29 -13.53
N PRO A 2 -8.72 65.45 -12.27
CA PRO A 2 -9.48 65.22 -11.02
C PRO A 2 -10.22 66.49 -10.54
N PRO A 3 -10.93 66.46 -9.39
CA PRO A 3 -10.32 66.92 -8.11
C PRO A 3 -10.72 65.98 -6.93
N ILE A 4 -9.86 65.56 -5.99
CA ILE A 4 -9.08 66.23 -4.91
C ILE A 4 -9.92 67.01 -3.88
N SER A 5 -10.13 66.43 -2.69
CA SER A 5 -9.93 66.96 -1.32
C SER A 5 -10.79 66.17 -0.32
N GLY A 6 -10.36 65.74 0.86
CA GLY A 6 -9.16 66.11 1.58
C GLY A 6 -8.93 65.24 2.83
N MET A 7 -7.71 65.37 3.34
CA MET A 7 -7.18 64.82 4.58
C MET A 7 -8.05 65.09 5.82
N PHE A 8 -8.11 64.11 6.73
CA PHE A 8 -7.97 64.39 8.17
C PHE A 8 -7.05 63.37 8.85
N PHE A 9 -6.04 63.93 9.50
CA PHE A 9 -5.03 63.32 10.35
C PHE A 9 -5.59 62.89 11.71
N PHE A 10 -5.17 61.75 12.23
CA PHE A 10 -4.91 61.43 13.66
C PHE A 10 -4.07 60.13 13.64
N ILE A 11 -2.74 60.14 13.72
CA ILE A 11 -1.84 60.35 14.88
C ILE A 11 -2.10 59.36 16.04
N TYR A 12 -1.38 58.21 16.00
CA TYR A 12 -0.76 57.38 17.08
C TYR A 12 -1.63 56.84 18.27
N PRO A 13 -1.21 55.80 19.05
CA PRO A 13 0.08 55.08 19.07
C PRO A 13 0.00 53.53 19.16
N LEU A 14 1.17 52.91 18.94
CA LEU A 14 1.57 51.58 19.41
C LEU A 14 1.32 51.39 20.92
N LEU A 15 0.77 50.23 21.31
CA LEU A 15 1.08 49.60 22.61
C LEU A 15 0.79 48.08 22.56
N SER A 16 1.84 47.36 22.17
CA SER A 16 2.33 46.10 22.74
C SER A 16 1.45 45.42 23.80
N HIS A 17 0.96 44.22 23.46
CA HIS A 17 0.82 43.09 24.38
C HIS A 17 1.55 41.90 23.72
N PRO A 18 2.38 41.16 24.46
CA PRO A 18 1.81 40.07 25.23
C PRO A 18 2.35 39.93 26.66
N ARG A 19 1.46 39.35 27.46
CA ARG A 19 1.61 38.79 28.80
C ARG A 19 2.76 37.79 28.93
N LEU A 20 3.26 37.73 30.17
CA LEU A 20 3.89 36.59 30.87
C LEU A 20 5.41 36.42 30.75
N ASP A 21 6.12 37.39 31.31
CA ASP A 21 7.36 37.11 32.05
C ASP A 21 7.02 36.94 33.53
N GLN A 22 7.20 35.74 34.09
CA GLN A 22 8.15 35.48 35.19
C GLN A 22 7.92 34.11 35.85
N GLN A 23 9.06 33.45 36.06
CA GLN A 23 9.37 32.65 37.25
C GLN A 23 9.05 31.15 37.20
N TRP A 24 10.01 30.36 36.69
CA TRP A 24 10.61 29.29 37.50
C TRP A 24 11.98 28.85 36.97
N ARG A 25 13.05 29.50 37.45
CA ARG A 25 14.41 28.94 37.40
C ARG A 25 14.49 27.78 38.40
N ARG A 26 14.68 26.53 37.94
CA ARG A 26 15.62 25.49 38.47
C ARG A 26 15.40 24.10 37.82
N GLY A 27 16.24 23.81 36.79
CA GLY A 27 16.85 22.52 36.40
C GLY A 27 15.99 21.35 35.83
N PRO A 28 16.59 20.31 35.18
CA PRO A 28 17.95 20.14 34.66
C PRO A 28 18.01 19.99 33.11
N SER A 29 19.21 20.11 32.52
CA SER A 29 19.55 19.63 31.15
C SER A 29 19.73 18.09 31.18
N PRO A 30 19.98 17.35 30.08
CA PRO A 30 19.94 17.61 28.63
C PRO A 30 19.20 16.46 27.86
N ASP A 31 19.33 16.41 26.52
CA ASP A 31 19.01 15.27 25.62
C ASP A 31 17.56 14.75 25.56
N ASN A 32 16.86 15.11 24.49
CA ASN A 32 16.16 14.08 23.71
C ASN A 32 15.91 14.59 22.29
N ASN A 33 16.67 14.05 21.34
CA ASN A 33 16.31 14.05 19.92
C ASN A 33 15.01 13.25 19.77
N ASN A 34 13.86 13.88 19.98
CA ASN A 34 12.57 13.23 19.78
C ASN A 34 11.67 14.11 18.91
N SER A 35 12.09 14.24 17.66
CA SER A 35 11.15 14.40 16.56
C SER A 35 10.44 13.04 16.42
N PRO A 36 9.12 12.91 16.68
CA PRO A 36 8.45 11.62 16.67
C PRO A 36 8.12 11.18 15.24
N SER A 37 9.08 11.27 14.32
CA SER A 37 8.83 11.10 12.87
C SER A 37 9.77 10.11 12.17
N LEU A 38 10.59 9.34 12.90
CA LEU A 38 11.62 8.51 12.26
C LEU A 38 11.80 7.10 12.82
N ALA A 39 10.88 6.63 13.68
CA ALA A 39 10.86 5.23 14.08
C ALA A 39 9.41 4.74 14.09
N ILE A 40 9.18 3.60 13.42
CA ILE A 40 7.90 2.91 13.15
C ILE A 40 7.21 3.33 11.85
N MET A 41 7.72 2.88 10.70
CA MET A 41 6.90 2.62 9.51
C MET A 41 7.48 1.42 8.73
N SER A 42 7.52 0.24 9.36
CA SER A 42 8.11 -0.95 8.74
C SER A 42 7.29 -2.22 8.97
N GLU A 43 5.96 -2.18 8.79
CA GLU A 43 5.16 -3.43 8.80
C GLU A 43 3.79 -3.35 8.11
N TYR A 44 3.54 -2.38 7.24
CA TYR A 44 2.27 -2.30 6.51
C TYR A 44 2.42 -2.91 5.12
N ASN A 45 1.67 -3.97 4.81
CA ASN A 45 1.61 -4.53 3.47
C ASN A 45 0.26 -4.17 2.82
N PRO A 46 0.21 -3.22 1.87
CA PRO A 46 -1.04 -2.77 1.25
C PRO A 46 -1.77 -3.87 0.46
N CYS A 47 -1.10 -4.99 0.16
CA CYS A 47 -1.72 -6.14 -0.50
C CYS A 47 -2.69 -6.90 0.41
N LEU A 48 -2.48 -6.85 1.74
CA LEU A 48 -3.36 -7.49 2.72
C LEU A 48 -4.68 -6.72 2.94
N ASP A 49 -4.77 -5.49 2.41
CA ASP A 49 -5.95 -4.63 2.54
C ASP A 49 -6.60 -4.24 1.19
N CYS A 50 -6.13 -4.83 0.08
CA CYS A 50 -6.73 -4.52 -1.24
C CYS A 50 -7.30 -5.73 -1.98
N GLY A 51 -6.59 -6.85 -2.10
CA GLY A 51 -7.06 -8.03 -2.86
C GLY A 51 -7.33 -7.80 -4.35
N ALA A 52 -6.93 -6.64 -4.90
CA ALA A 52 -7.31 -6.21 -6.25
C ALA A 52 -6.82 -7.18 -7.34
N CYS A 53 -5.60 -7.71 -7.21
CA CYS A 53 -5.05 -8.67 -8.18
C CYS A 53 -5.87 -9.96 -8.28
N CYS A 54 -6.40 -10.45 -7.15
CA CYS A 54 -7.23 -11.66 -7.06
C CYS A 54 -8.62 -11.49 -7.69
N GLY A 55 -9.10 -10.24 -7.81
CA GLY A 55 -10.35 -9.92 -8.50
C GLY A 55 -10.17 -9.42 -9.94
N TYR A 56 -8.94 -9.05 -10.33
CA TYR A 56 -8.71 -8.41 -11.63
C TYR A 56 -8.05 -9.33 -12.66
N PHE A 57 -7.14 -10.21 -12.26
CA PHE A 57 -6.38 -11.02 -13.22
C PHE A 57 -6.93 -12.44 -13.35
N ARG A 58 -6.85 -12.99 -14.57
CA ARG A 58 -6.91 -14.44 -14.75
C ARG A 58 -5.58 -15.04 -14.31
N VAL A 59 -5.60 -15.87 -13.28
CA VAL A 59 -4.40 -16.55 -12.79
C VAL A 59 -4.27 -17.86 -13.55
N SER A 60 -3.60 -17.84 -14.70
CA SER A 60 -3.34 -19.05 -15.52
C SER A 60 -1.88 -19.45 -15.52
N PHE A 61 -1.59 -20.74 -15.31
CA PHE A 61 -0.25 -21.29 -15.15
C PHE A 61 -0.14 -22.71 -15.72
N PHE A 62 1.05 -23.30 -15.69
CA PHE A 62 1.29 -24.64 -16.22
C PHE A 62 0.72 -25.69 -15.27
N TRP A 63 0.03 -26.71 -15.80
CA TRP A 63 -0.59 -27.76 -14.96
C TRP A 63 0.42 -28.52 -14.07
N GLY A 64 1.71 -28.51 -14.43
CA GLY A 64 2.78 -29.11 -13.63
C GLY A 64 2.97 -28.46 -12.24
N GLU A 65 2.43 -27.27 -12.00
CA GLU A 65 2.45 -26.65 -10.67
C GLU A 65 1.36 -27.20 -9.72
N CYS A 66 0.42 -28.01 -10.25
CA CYS A 66 -0.60 -28.66 -9.44
C CYS A 66 -0.06 -29.87 -8.66
N GLN A 67 -0.66 -30.18 -7.52
CA GLN A 67 -0.25 -31.28 -6.64
C GLN A 67 -0.25 -32.64 -7.35
N SER A 68 -1.26 -32.93 -8.18
CA SER A 68 -1.34 -34.15 -9.00
C SER A 68 -0.13 -34.38 -9.91
N SER A 69 0.64 -33.33 -10.18
CA SER A 69 1.74 -33.29 -11.14
C SER A 69 3.10 -33.06 -10.48
N GLY A 70 3.15 -33.08 -9.15
CA GLY A 70 4.36 -32.87 -8.35
C GLY A 70 4.60 -31.41 -7.92
N GLY A 71 3.68 -30.50 -8.22
CA GLY A 71 3.70 -29.12 -7.75
C GLY A 71 3.05 -28.93 -6.38
N VAL A 72 2.74 -27.67 -6.04
CA VAL A 72 2.23 -27.30 -4.70
C VAL A 72 0.78 -26.81 -4.71
N VAL A 73 0.22 -26.47 -5.87
CA VAL A 73 -1.12 -25.87 -5.98
C VAL A 73 -2.19 -26.95 -5.87
N PRO A 74 -3.20 -26.81 -4.98
CA PRO A 74 -4.26 -27.82 -4.86
C PRO A 74 -5.09 -27.97 -6.14
N ASP A 75 -5.30 -29.21 -6.57
CA ASP A 75 -6.04 -29.53 -7.81
C ASP A 75 -7.53 -29.14 -7.75
N ASP A 76 -8.12 -29.07 -6.56
CA ASP A 76 -9.52 -28.69 -6.32
C ASP A 76 -9.78 -27.19 -6.47
N LEU A 77 -8.74 -26.38 -6.57
CA LEU A 77 -8.82 -24.92 -6.69
C LEU A 77 -8.53 -24.42 -8.11
N VAL A 78 -8.34 -25.33 -9.07
CA VAL A 78 -7.98 -25.00 -10.45
C VAL A 78 -8.98 -25.58 -11.45
N VAL A 79 -9.06 -24.95 -12.62
CA VAL A 79 -9.86 -25.39 -13.77
C VAL A 79 -8.98 -25.45 -15.01
N GLN A 80 -9.17 -26.50 -15.83
CA GLN A 80 -8.44 -26.65 -17.09
C GLN A 80 -8.90 -25.59 -18.10
N ILE A 81 -7.95 -24.86 -18.70
CA ILE A 81 -8.25 -23.86 -19.74
C ILE A 81 -7.80 -24.33 -21.12
N THR A 82 -6.61 -24.93 -21.20
CA THR A 82 -6.07 -25.56 -22.42
C THR A 82 -5.36 -26.85 -22.01
N PRO A 83 -5.02 -27.78 -22.92
CA PRO A 83 -4.34 -29.03 -22.54
C PRO A 83 -3.03 -28.84 -21.74
N SER A 84 -2.37 -27.69 -21.85
CA SER A 84 -1.12 -27.37 -21.16
C SER A 84 -1.27 -26.38 -20.01
N ARG A 85 -2.44 -25.77 -19.80
CA ARG A 85 -2.64 -24.73 -18.78
C ARG A 85 -3.92 -24.89 -17.99
N VAL A 86 -3.80 -24.59 -16.71
CA VAL A 86 -4.91 -24.43 -15.77
C VAL A 86 -5.03 -22.96 -15.36
N ALA A 87 -6.16 -22.60 -14.77
CA ALA A 87 -6.32 -21.33 -14.07
C ALA A 87 -6.94 -21.54 -12.69
N MET A 88 -6.70 -20.63 -11.76
CA MET A 88 -7.44 -20.63 -10.49
C MET A 88 -8.94 -20.45 -10.77
N ILE A 89 -9.78 -21.27 -10.13
CA ILE A 89 -11.23 -21.21 -10.25
C ILE A 89 -11.72 -19.80 -9.90
N GLY A 90 -12.67 -19.29 -10.70
CA GLY A 90 -13.27 -17.96 -10.54
C GLY A 90 -12.45 -16.84 -11.19
N THR A 91 -11.29 -17.15 -11.76
CA THR A 91 -10.50 -16.18 -12.53
C THR A 91 -10.58 -16.38 -14.05
N ASP A 92 -11.23 -17.46 -14.49
CA ASP A 92 -11.37 -17.88 -15.89
C ASP A 92 -12.36 -17.04 -16.72
N ALA A 93 -13.27 -16.33 -16.05
CA ALA A 93 -14.24 -15.42 -16.66
C ALA A 93 -14.35 -14.10 -15.88
N LYS A 94 -15.02 -13.11 -16.48
CA LYS A 94 -15.33 -11.81 -15.85
C LYS A 94 -16.78 -11.81 -15.32
N PRO A 95 -17.04 -11.22 -14.14
CA PRO A 95 -16.09 -10.62 -13.20
C PRO A 95 -15.19 -11.69 -12.56
N CYS A 96 -13.89 -11.42 -12.43
CA CYS A 96 -12.97 -12.36 -11.80
C CYS A 96 -13.07 -12.25 -10.27
N ARG A 97 -13.01 -13.40 -9.59
CA ARG A 97 -12.73 -13.49 -8.17
C ARG A 97 -12.13 -14.85 -7.87
N CYS A 98 -10.85 -14.88 -7.53
CA CYS A 98 -10.16 -16.12 -7.18
C CYS A 98 -10.88 -16.84 -6.03
N ILE A 99 -11.07 -18.16 -6.17
CA ILE A 99 -11.67 -19.01 -5.14
C ILE A 99 -10.90 -18.97 -3.81
N SER A 100 -9.58 -18.78 -3.88
CA SER A 100 -8.70 -18.74 -2.69
C SER A 100 -8.62 -17.36 -2.03
N LEU A 101 -9.38 -16.36 -2.52
CA LEU A 101 -9.45 -15.04 -1.90
C LEU A 101 -10.43 -15.06 -0.73
N ASP A 102 -9.89 -14.94 0.48
CA ASP A 102 -10.63 -14.70 1.71
C ASP A 102 -10.78 -13.20 1.95
N GLY A 103 -11.94 -12.79 2.44
CA GLY A 103 -12.25 -11.38 2.71
C GLY A 103 -12.85 -10.62 1.51
N GLU A 104 -12.83 -9.30 1.62
CA GLU A 104 -13.48 -8.37 0.70
C GLU A 104 -12.47 -7.43 0.06
N ILE A 105 -12.50 -7.33 -1.28
CA ILE A 105 -11.59 -6.47 -2.04
C ILE A 105 -11.76 -5.01 -1.59
N GLY A 106 -10.64 -4.34 -1.32
CA GLY A 106 -10.59 -2.97 -0.79
C GLY A 106 -10.77 -2.85 0.72
N LYS A 107 -10.88 -3.98 1.42
CA LYS A 107 -10.82 -4.12 2.88
C LYS A 107 -9.77 -5.18 3.20
N GLN A 108 -9.84 -5.77 4.39
CA GLN A 108 -8.96 -6.87 4.76
C GLN A 108 -9.18 -8.12 3.90
N VAL A 109 -8.09 -8.68 3.37
CA VAL A 109 -8.08 -9.88 2.54
C VAL A 109 -6.95 -10.84 2.93
N GLY A 110 -7.09 -12.09 2.51
CA GLY A 110 -6.06 -13.12 2.63
C GLY A 110 -6.12 -14.12 1.49
N CYS A 111 -5.03 -14.86 1.30
CA CYS A 111 -5.03 -16.02 0.40
C CYS A 111 -5.02 -17.30 1.23
N SER A 112 -6.06 -18.12 1.12
CA SER A 112 -6.19 -19.38 1.86
C SER A 112 -5.07 -20.39 1.55
N ILE A 113 -4.40 -20.23 0.41
CA ILE A 113 -3.28 -21.07 -0.05
C ILE A 113 -1.95 -20.31 -0.17
N TYR A 114 -1.72 -19.26 0.63
CA TYR A 114 -0.55 -18.37 0.49
C TYR A 114 0.80 -19.10 0.30
N ALA A 115 1.07 -20.17 1.06
CA ALA A 115 2.29 -20.98 0.94
C ALA A 115 2.34 -21.83 -0.36
N ASN A 116 1.17 -22.24 -0.83
CA ASN A 116 0.92 -23.11 -1.98
C ASN A 116 0.53 -22.33 -3.24
N ARG A 117 0.82 -21.03 -3.29
CA ARG A 117 0.53 -20.18 -4.45
C ARG A 117 1.29 -20.65 -5.69
N SER A 118 0.61 -20.57 -6.82
CA SER A 118 1.21 -20.71 -8.15
C SER A 118 2.23 -19.62 -8.41
N THR A 119 3.11 -19.87 -9.37
CA THR A 119 4.21 -18.99 -9.77
C THR A 119 3.72 -17.59 -10.13
N PRO A 120 2.66 -17.39 -10.97
CA PRO A 120 2.17 -16.04 -11.26
C PRO A 120 1.70 -15.27 -10.04
N CYS A 121 1.13 -15.94 -9.03
CA CYS A 121 0.71 -15.28 -7.79
C CYS A 121 1.88 -14.95 -6.86
N ARG A 122 2.98 -15.71 -6.96
CA ARG A 122 4.18 -15.54 -6.13
C ARG A 122 5.10 -14.45 -6.67
N GLU A 123 5.23 -14.38 -7.98
CA GLU A 123 6.10 -13.42 -8.69
C GLU A 123 5.42 -12.06 -8.92
N PHE A 124 4.12 -11.93 -8.67
CA PHE A 124 3.42 -10.66 -8.85
C PHE A 124 3.73 -9.70 -7.69
N GLU A 125 4.47 -8.64 -7.99
CA GLU A 125 4.86 -7.62 -7.02
C GLU A 125 3.86 -6.46 -6.98
N ALA A 126 3.73 -5.84 -5.80
CA ALA A 126 3.00 -4.58 -5.67
C ALA A 126 3.73 -3.45 -6.42
N SER A 127 3.01 -2.39 -6.77
CA SER A 127 3.66 -1.20 -7.32
C SER A 127 4.64 -0.61 -6.30
N TRP A 128 5.81 -0.22 -6.77
CA TRP A 128 6.91 0.38 -6.00
C TRP A 128 7.68 -0.55 -5.07
N VAL A 129 7.49 -1.87 -5.16
CA VAL A 129 8.41 -2.82 -4.54
C VAL A 129 9.82 -2.57 -5.08
N ASN A 130 10.78 -2.41 -4.17
CA ASN A 130 12.18 -2.07 -4.49
C ASN A 130 12.33 -0.80 -5.36
N GLY A 131 11.39 0.15 -5.24
CA GLY A 131 11.36 1.38 -6.03
C GLY A 131 10.93 1.20 -7.49
N VAL A 132 10.43 0.02 -7.87
CA VAL A 132 10.01 -0.30 -9.23
C VAL A 132 8.51 -0.13 -9.40
N HIS A 133 8.10 0.76 -10.30
CA HIS A 133 6.68 0.96 -10.62
C HIS A 133 6.08 -0.27 -11.33
N ASN A 134 4.96 -0.79 -10.82
CA ASN A 134 4.20 -1.86 -11.47
C ASN A 134 2.83 -1.33 -11.95
N PRO A 135 2.69 -0.95 -13.24
CA PRO A 135 1.44 -0.42 -13.77
C PRO A 135 0.29 -1.44 -13.77
N SER A 136 0.61 -2.74 -13.73
CA SER A 136 -0.42 -3.80 -13.64
C SER A 136 -1.09 -3.81 -12.27
N CYS A 137 -0.32 -3.56 -11.20
CA CYS A 137 -0.86 -3.43 -9.86
C CYS A 137 -1.84 -2.24 -9.79
N ASP A 138 -1.44 -1.08 -10.32
CA ASP A 138 -2.28 0.12 -10.33
C ASP A 138 -3.55 -0.06 -11.18
N ALA A 139 -3.46 -0.72 -12.33
CA ALA A 139 -4.62 -1.03 -13.15
C ALA A 139 -5.63 -1.93 -12.40
N ALA A 140 -5.14 -2.94 -11.67
CA ALA A 140 -6.00 -3.79 -10.85
C ALA A 140 -6.68 -2.99 -9.73
N ARG A 141 -5.93 -2.12 -9.05
CA ARG A 141 -6.47 -1.25 -7.99
C ARG A 141 -7.53 -0.29 -8.54
N ALA A 142 -7.25 0.35 -9.68
CA ALA A 142 -8.17 1.27 -10.34
C ALA A 142 -9.50 0.59 -10.76
N ALA A 143 -9.45 -0.68 -11.18
CA ALA A 143 -10.67 -1.44 -11.52
C ALA A 143 -11.62 -1.64 -10.33
N TYR A 144 -11.12 -1.51 -9.11
CA TYR A 144 -11.89 -1.58 -7.86
C TYR A 144 -12.05 -0.21 -7.18
N GLY A 145 -11.71 0.89 -7.85
CA GLY A 145 -11.82 2.23 -7.31
C GLY A 145 -10.80 2.54 -6.19
N LEU A 146 -9.73 1.75 -6.08
CA LEU A 146 -8.68 1.95 -5.10
C LEU A 146 -7.62 2.91 -5.64
N PRO A 147 -7.06 3.80 -4.80
CA PRO A 147 -6.00 4.71 -5.23
C PRO A 147 -4.73 3.93 -5.61
N PRO A 148 -3.91 4.44 -6.55
CA PRO A 148 -2.61 3.82 -6.86
C PRO A 148 -1.70 3.82 -5.63
N LEU A 149 -0.71 2.94 -5.60
CA LEU A 149 0.31 3.00 -4.55
C LEU A 149 1.32 4.10 -4.89
N GLU A 150 1.82 4.77 -3.86
CA GLU A 150 2.85 5.80 -4.00
C GLU A 150 4.23 5.21 -3.68
N ALA A 151 5.28 5.73 -4.32
CA ALA A 151 6.65 5.25 -4.14
C ALA A 151 7.20 5.43 -2.70
N ASN A 152 6.49 6.22 -1.91
CA ASN A 152 6.86 6.71 -0.59
C ASN A 152 6.23 5.91 0.57
N GLU A 153 5.41 4.87 0.31
CA GLU A 153 4.87 3.95 1.31
C GLU A 153 4.71 2.52 0.73
N PRO A 154 5.28 1.44 1.31
CA PRO A 154 6.25 1.29 2.41
C PRO A 154 7.60 0.65 1.99
N HIS A 155 8.61 0.86 2.84
CA HIS A 155 9.92 0.19 2.76
C HIS A 155 9.75 -1.31 3.04
N TRP A 156 9.82 -2.14 2.01
CA TRP A 156 9.97 -3.60 2.15
C TRP A 156 11.36 -3.86 2.75
N PRO A 157 11.50 -4.68 3.82
CA PRO A 157 12.81 -5.03 4.32
C PRO A 157 13.56 -5.76 3.20
N ASP A 158 14.70 -5.22 2.80
CA ASP A 158 15.58 -5.86 1.83
C ASP A 158 15.82 -7.32 2.25
N GLU A 159 15.53 -8.27 1.35
CA GLU A 159 15.88 -9.68 1.53
C GLU A 159 17.41 -9.80 1.51
N GLY A 160 18.05 -9.48 2.62
CA GLY A 160 19.51 -9.37 2.74
C GLY A 160 20.06 -8.87 4.07
N ALA A 161 19.23 -8.55 5.06
CA ALA A 161 19.71 -8.30 6.42
C ALA A 161 20.16 -9.62 7.06
N GLU A 162 21.44 -9.91 6.94
CA GLU A 162 22.14 -10.97 7.66
C GLU A 162 21.82 -10.87 9.16
N VAL A 163 21.17 -11.91 9.69
CA VAL A 163 20.93 -12.05 11.13
C VAL A 163 22.27 -12.30 11.82
N ALA A 164 22.87 -11.23 12.34
CA ALA A 164 24.04 -11.27 13.22
C ALA A 164 23.64 -11.58 14.66
#